data_AF-A0A6B2R0Y3-F1
#
_entry.id   AF-A0A6B2R0Y3-F1
#
_cell.length_a   1.000
_cell.length_b   1.000
_cell.length_c   1.000
_cell.angle_alpha   90.00
_cell.angle_beta   90.00
_cell.angle_gamma   90.00
#
_symmetry.space_group_name_H-M   'P 1'
#
loop_
_entity.id
_entity.type
_entity.pdbx_description
1 polymer ?
#
loop_
_entity_poly.entity_id
_entity_poly.type
_entity_poly.pdbx_seq_one_letter_code
_entity_poly.pdbx_strand_id
1 'polypeptide(L)'
;MHAYLKAEIANLCKEASTSDKRSSQSPVYTYTPLRNQIIKLVSEMPPELRQRSWSITELAKQLNGRYKAHPHPQNIAKELMALGWQRTRVWTSEGRGSRIWHPPV
;
A
#
# COMPACT_ATOMS: atom_id res chain seq x y z
N MET A 1 -37.47 46.62 -6.17
CA MET A 1 -37.32 45.24 -6.68
C MET A 1 -35.87 44.77 -6.90
N HIS A 2 -34.89 45.64 -7.20
CA HIS A 2 -33.51 45.19 -7.46
C HIS A 2 -32.71 44.69 -6.24
N ALA A 3 -33.02 45.18 -5.02
CA ALA A 3 -32.28 44.80 -3.82
C ALA A 3 -32.57 43.36 -3.36
N TYR A 4 -33.80 42.88 -3.58
CA TYR A 4 -34.23 41.53 -3.21
C TYR A 4 -33.55 40.47 -4.07
N LEU A 5 -33.49 40.67 -5.40
CA LEU A 5 -32.80 39.77 -6.32
C LEU A 5 -31.29 39.66 -6.04
N LYS A 6 -30.65 40.76 -5.64
CA LYS A 6 -29.22 40.74 -5.26
C LYS A 6 -28.97 39.95 -3.98
N ALA A 7 -29.88 40.03 -3.00
CA ALA A 7 -29.80 39.26 -1.77
C ALA A 7 -30.02 37.76 -2.02
N GLU A 8 -30.97 37.43 -2.89
CA GLU A 8 -31.26 36.05 -3.32
C GLU A 8 -30.05 35.40 -3.99
N ILE A 9 -29.41 36.12 -4.92
CA ILE A 9 -28.20 35.66 -5.60
C ILE A 9 -27.05 35.48 -4.61
N ALA A 10 -26.88 36.41 -3.66
CA ALA A 10 -25.83 36.31 -2.65
C ALA A 10 -26.02 35.11 -1.71
N ASN A 11 -27.26 34.78 -1.34
CA ASN A 11 -27.58 33.60 -0.56
C ASN A 11 -27.34 32.32 -1.35
N LEU A 12 -27.79 32.24 -2.60
CA LEU A 12 -27.57 31.08 -3.48
C LEU A 12 -26.07 30.81 -3.70
N CYS A 13 -25.25 31.86 -3.88
CA CYS A 13 -23.79 31.72 -3.98
C CYS A 13 -23.15 31.21 -2.68
N LYS A 14 -23.68 31.62 -1.51
CA LYS A 14 -23.18 31.20 -0.20
C LYS A 14 -23.52 29.73 0.09
N GLU A 15 -24.71 29.29 -0.30
CA GLU A 15 -25.13 27.88 -0.20
C GLU A 15 -24.27 26.97 -1.11
N ALA A 16 -24.05 27.37 -2.37
CA ALA A 16 -23.18 26.65 -3.30
C ALA A 16 -21.74 26.50 -2.79
N SER A 17 -21.24 27.51 -2.06
CA SER A 17 -19.86 27.50 -1.50
C SER A 17 -19.70 26.61 -0.26
N THR A 18 -20.80 26.31 0.45
CA THR A 18 -20.76 25.46 1.66
C THR A 18 -20.88 23.97 1.38
N SER A 19 -21.32 23.60 0.17
CA SER A 19 -21.47 22.21 -0.26
C SER A 19 -20.20 21.57 -0.85
N ASP A 20 -19.09 22.32 -0.92
CA ASP A 20 -17.84 21.85 -1.54
C ASP A 20 -16.79 21.40 -0.50
N LYS A 21 -17.24 20.64 0.51
CA LYS A 21 -16.36 20.03 1.55
C LYS A 21 -16.34 18.51 1.54
N ARG A 22 -16.76 17.88 0.45
CA ARG A 22 -16.62 16.42 0.25
C ARG A 22 -16.39 16.06 -1.21
N SER A 23 -15.43 16.71 -1.88
CA SER A 23 -14.67 15.94 -2.86
C SER A 23 -13.75 15.01 -2.07
N SER A 24 -14.34 13.92 -1.56
CA SER A 24 -13.61 12.71 -1.26
C SER A 24 -13.11 12.20 -2.61
N GLN A 25 -12.08 12.85 -3.15
CA GLN A 25 -11.28 12.30 -4.22
C GLN A 25 -10.71 11.02 -3.63
N SER A 26 -11.45 9.94 -3.84
CA SER A 26 -10.96 8.60 -3.62
C SER A 26 -9.64 8.59 -4.39
N PRO A 27 -8.48 8.39 -3.73
CA PRO A 27 -7.22 8.44 -4.43
C PRO A 27 -7.36 7.48 -5.60
N VAL A 28 -7.20 8.00 -6.82
CA VAL A 28 -7.23 7.19 -8.03
C VAL A 28 -6.26 6.06 -7.76
N TYR A 29 -6.77 4.84 -7.60
CA TYR A 29 -5.98 3.69 -7.21
C TYR A 29 -5.12 3.31 -8.42
N THR A 30 -4.01 4.03 -8.59
CA THR A 30 -3.02 3.72 -9.60
C THR A 30 -2.29 2.50 -9.10
N TYR A 31 -2.53 1.38 -9.77
CA TYR A 31 -1.85 0.13 -9.46
C TYR A 31 -0.34 0.34 -9.51
N THR A 32 0.30 0.24 -8.34
CA THR A 32 1.75 0.27 -8.23
C THR A 32 2.29 -1.14 -8.52
N PRO A 33 3.27 -1.34 -9.42
CA PRO A 33 3.87 -2.64 -9.64
C PRO A 33 4.41 -3.27 -8.36
N LEU A 34 4.29 -4.60 -8.23
CA LEU A 34 4.68 -5.35 -7.02
C LEU A 34 6.12 -5.06 -6.58
N ARG A 35 7.05 -4.99 -7.54
CA ARG A 35 8.46 -4.63 -7.29
C ARG A 35 8.61 -3.28 -6.58
N ASN A 36 7.90 -2.26 -7.06
CA ASN A 36 7.96 -0.92 -6.49
C ASN A 36 7.32 -0.87 -5.11
N GLN A 37 6.25 -1.64 -4.88
CA GLN A 37 5.66 -1.77 -3.56
C GLN A 37 6.65 -2.40 -2.56
N ILE A 38 7.37 -3.44 -2.95
CA ILE A 38 8.39 -4.08 -2.10
C ILE A 38 9.54 -3.11 -1.80
N ILE A 39 10.06 -2.40 -2.80
CA ILE A 39 11.13 -1.41 -2.59
C ILE A 39 10.65 -0.32 -1.62
N LYS A 40 9.46 0.23 -1.86
CA LYS A 40 8.87 1.26 -1.00
C LYS A 40 8.72 0.78 0.44
N LEU A 41 8.17 -0.42 0.63
CA LEU A 41 8.01 -1.04 1.94
C LEU A 41 9.34 -1.11 2.70
N VAL A 42 10.39 -1.60 2.04
CA VAL A 42 11.72 -1.78 2.65
C VAL A 42 12.39 -0.43 2.95
N SER A 43 12.19 0.58 2.10
CA SER A 43 12.70 1.93 2.31
C SER A 43 12.00 2.65 3.46
N GLU A 44 10.69 2.47 3.61
CA GLU A 44 9.88 3.07 4.68
C GLU A 44 10.08 2.36 6.03
N MET A 45 10.65 1.15 6.03
CA MET A 45 10.92 0.40 7.25
C MET A 45 12.06 1.00 8.09
N PRO A 46 11.89 1.07 9.42
CA PRO A 46 12.98 1.30 10.37
C PRO A 46 14.13 0.30 10.17
N PRO A 47 15.38 0.70 10.43
CA PRO A 47 16.56 -0.14 10.19
C PRO A 47 16.52 -1.48 10.95
N GLU A 48 15.93 -1.50 12.14
CA GLU A 48 15.73 -2.71 12.96
C GLU A 48 14.80 -3.73 12.26
N LEU A 49 13.74 -3.25 11.63
CA LEU A 49 12.79 -4.10 10.90
C LEU A 49 13.32 -4.49 9.51
N ARG A 50 14.23 -3.69 8.96
CA ARG A 50 14.85 -3.97 7.66
C ARG A 50 15.72 -5.21 7.69
N GLN A 51 16.48 -5.42 8.78
CA GLN A 51 17.38 -6.57 8.95
C GLN A 51 16.66 -7.85 9.41
N ARG A 52 15.41 -7.72 9.87
CA ARG A 52 14.60 -8.84 10.31
C ARG A 52 14.33 -9.81 9.15
N SER A 53 14.23 -11.10 9.46
CA SER A 53 13.79 -12.13 8.51
C SER A 53 12.26 -12.11 8.37
N TRP A 54 11.77 -12.20 7.14
CA TRP A 54 10.35 -12.08 6.82
C TRP A 54 9.76 -13.39 6.30
N SER A 55 8.55 -13.73 6.74
CA SER A 55 7.78 -14.78 6.07
C SER A 55 7.08 -14.21 4.84
N ILE A 56 6.87 -15.04 3.81
CA ILE A 56 6.19 -14.59 2.59
C ILE A 56 4.73 -14.19 2.85
N THR A 57 4.11 -14.79 3.86
CA THR A 57 2.75 -14.48 4.30
C THR A 57 2.66 -13.13 5.00
N GLU A 58 3.67 -12.74 5.78
CA GLU A 58 3.74 -11.40 6.37
C GLU A 58 3.90 -10.33 5.29
N LEU A 59 4.80 -10.56 4.32
CA LEU A 59 4.98 -9.65 3.20
C LEU A 59 3.70 -9.55 2.34
N ALA A 60 3.02 -10.67 2.09
CA ALA A 60 1.78 -10.66 1.33
C ALA A 60 0.69 -9.79 1.96
N LYS A 61 0.61 -9.73 3.31
CA LYS A 61 -0.36 -8.89 4.03
C LYS A 61 -0.07 -7.39 3.92
N GLN A 62 1.18 -7.01 3.69
CA GLN A 62 1.59 -5.61 3.57
C GLN A 62 1.55 -5.10 2.12
N LEU A 63 1.40 -6.01 1.15
CA LEU A 63 1.41 -5.69 -0.28
C LEU A 63 0.00 -5.76 -0.86
N ASN A 64 -0.27 -4.91 -1.84
CA ASN A 64 -1.55 -4.84 -2.52
C ASN A 64 -1.46 -5.46 -3.91
N GLY A 65 -2.37 -6.39 -4.21
CA GLY A 65 -2.51 -6.94 -5.55
C GLY A 65 -3.34 -6.04 -6.47
N ARG A 66 -3.38 -6.44 -7.74
CA ARG A 66 -4.05 -5.68 -8.81
C ARG A 66 -5.57 -5.60 -8.64
N TYR A 67 -6.19 -6.63 -8.07
CA TYR A 67 -7.66 -6.78 -8.00
C TYR A 67 -8.16 -6.80 -6.54
N LYS A 68 -7.79 -5.80 -5.73
CA LYS A 68 -8.21 -5.66 -4.32
C LYS A 68 -7.90 -6.87 -3.41
N ALA A 69 -7.05 -7.78 -3.87
CA ALA A 69 -6.63 -8.98 -3.18
C ALA A 69 -5.12 -8.92 -2.92
N HIS A 70 -4.62 -9.70 -1.97
CA HIS A 70 -3.19 -9.82 -1.74
C HIS A 70 -2.49 -10.49 -2.94
N PRO A 71 -1.25 -10.10 -3.27
CA PRO A 71 -0.51 -10.72 -4.35
C PRO A 71 -0.20 -12.19 -4.03
N HIS A 72 -0.22 -13.03 -5.07
CA HIS A 72 0.08 -14.45 -4.90
C HIS A 72 1.52 -14.64 -4.38
N PRO A 73 1.76 -15.49 -3.37
CA PRO A 73 3.09 -15.67 -2.76
C PRO A 73 4.20 -15.99 -3.78
N GLN A 74 3.88 -16.74 -4.84
CA GLN A 74 4.87 -17.06 -5.88
C GLN A 74 5.35 -15.81 -6.65
N ASN A 75 4.49 -14.82 -6.86
CA ASN A 75 4.87 -13.58 -7.54
C ASN A 75 5.75 -12.72 -6.63
N ILE A 76 5.43 -12.67 -5.34
CA ILE A 76 6.26 -12.01 -4.33
C ILE A 76 7.64 -12.67 -4.30
N ALA A 77 7.71 -14.01 -4.26
CA ALA A 77 8.98 -14.74 -4.26
C ALA A 77 9.85 -14.42 -5.48
N LYS A 78 9.24 -14.33 -6.68
CA LYS A 78 9.96 -13.98 -7.91
C LYS A 78 10.58 -12.59 -7.84
N GLU A 79 9.80 -11.59 -7.39
CA GLU A 79 10.30 -10.22 -7.24
C GLU A 79 11.38 -10.12 -6.15
N LEU A 80 11.21 -10.82 -5.02
CA LEU A 80 12.22 -10.85 -3.96
C LEU A 80 13.55 -11.43 -4.45
N MET A 81 13.53 -12.55 -5.19
CA MET A 81 14.74 -13.11 -5.79
C MET A 81 15.38 -12.12 -6.79
N ALA A 82 14.59 -11.41 -7.59
CA ALA A 82 15.08 -10.40 -8.52
C ALA A 82 15.68 -9.17 -7.80
N LEU A 83 15.26 -8.89 -6.56
CA LEU A 83 15.81 -7.86 -5.69
C LEU A 83 17.01 -8.34 -4.85
N GLY A 84 17.46 -9.58 -5.02
CA GLY A 84 18.61 -10.14 -4.30
C GLY A 84 18.30 -10.70 -2.92
N TRP A 85 17.03 -10.81 -2.54
CA TRP A 85 16.66 -11.43 -1.27
C TRP A 85 16.95 -12.93 -1.27
N GLN A 86 17.41 -13.43 -0.14
CA GLN A 86 17.77 -14.84 0.03
C GLN A 86 16.68 -15.59 0.77
N ARG A 87 16.41 -16.83 0.34
CA ARG A 87 15.38 -17.68 0.95
C ARG A 87 16.01 -18.86 1.67
N THR A 88 15.78 -18.95 2.97
CA THR A 88 16.26 -20.06 3.81
C THR A 88 15.07 -20.89 4.28
N ARG A 89 15.26 -22.21 4.35
CA ARG A 89 14.27 -23.12 4.95
C ARG A 89 14.64 -23.41 6.39
N VAL A 90 13.71 -23.16 7.30
CA VAL A 90 13.88 -23.43 8.73
C VAL A 90 13.44 -24.86 9.01
N TRP A 91 14.39 -25.73 9.34
CA TRP A 91 14.17 -27.16 9.59
C TRP A 91 13.86 -27.50 11.04
N THR A 92 13.73 -26.50 11.92
CA THR A 92 13.41 -26.73 13.33
C THR A 92 12.00 -27.31 13.48
N SER A 93 11.79 -28.07 14.57
CA SER A 93 10.49 -28.67 14.92
C SER A 93 9.37 -27.63 14.99
N GLU A 94 9.67 -26.45 15.54
CA GLU A 94 8.77 -25.29 15.60
C GLU A 94 8.60 -24.62 14.24
N GLY A 95 9.66 -24.56 13.45
CA GLY A 95 9.67 -23.93 12.12
C GLY A 95 8.83 -24.69 11.10
N ARG A 96 8.54 -25.98 11.30
CA ARG A 96 7.72 -26.83 10.41
C ARG A 96 8.14 -26.76 8.93
N GLY A 97 9.43 -26.54 8.66
CA GLY A 97 9.93 -26.41 7.29
C GLY A 97 9.54 -25.09 6.61
N SER A 98 9.20 -24.05 7.39
CA SER A 98 8.82 -22.72 6.89
C SER A 98 9.96 -22.06 6.12
N ARG A 99 9.59 -21.24 5.14
CA ARG A 99 10.54 -20.48 4.31
C ARG A 99 10.58 -19.04 4.80
N ILE A 100 11.75 -18.61 5.21
CA ILE A 100 12.03 -17.23 5.62
C ILE A 100 12.87 -16.54 4.56
N TRP A 101 12.65 -15.24 4.42
CA TRP A 101 13.32 -14.38 3.47
C TRP A 101 14.21 -13.40 4.22
N HIS A 102 15.46 -13.32 3.79
CA HIS A 102 16.47 -12.41 4.32
C HIS A 102 16.69 -11.28 3.31
N PRO A 103 16.77 -10.03 3.77
CA PRO A 103 17.12 -8.90 2.92
C PRO A 103 18.53 -9.11 2.32
N PRO A 104 18.81 -8.56 1.13
CA PRO A 104 20.17 -8.49 0.60
C PRO A 104 21.06 -7.70 1.57
N VAL A 105 22.29 -8.16 1.74
CA VAL A 105 23.34 -7.51 2.55
C VAL A 105 23.90 -6.31 1.82
#